data_AF-A0A9Q1A9G1-F1
#
_entry.id   AF-A0A9Q1A9G1-F1
#
_cell.length_a   1.000
_cell.length_b   1.000
_cell.length_c   1.000
_cell.angle_alpha   90.00
_cell.angle_beta   90.00
_cell.angle_gamma   90.00
#
_symmetry.space_group_name_H-M   'P 1'
#
loop_
_entity.id
_entity.type
_entity.pdbx_description
1 polymer ?
#
loop_
_entity_poly.entity_id
_entity_poly.type
_entity_poly.pdbx_seq_one_letter_code
_entity_poly.pdbx_strand_id
1 'polypeptide(L)'
;MGGVTLLALGNGAPDVFASLAAVRSGQYRTGFGAILSAGTFVSAFVVGFVAIYAAPFNVDPASFIRDVGFYLLGAGGIAAAGGAGGDDDGKDGREMDCERGGKVVVGSLAGEKEHSGCFERAYGMISKVWEFPVSSLLKLTIPQSAPLEWNRFYISANIALCPVALLYACNSFMPLDHPILFLFPNTHFPLWFIVFSASSSLAVLHFILEKEPPKNEQILVVLVAFVMSVFWISAVAGELLNCLEAVGILLEVPPSLLGLTVLAWGNSVGDLVADVAVAKAGQPAMAMAGCFAGPMFNMLVGLGSALVILTADVYPKAYRLHFHISIVIAFVFLLFGLMGSLLVITWSRFRVPRFWGFCLVGLYVFFVAVSLVIAMFSG
;
A
#
# COMPACT_ATOMS: atom_id res chain seq x y z
N MET A 1 15.59 -15.06 -2.38
CA MET A 1 15.36 -14.39 -1.07
C MET A 1 15.38 -12.88 -1.19
N GLY A 2 16.47 -12.23 -1.65
CA GLY A 2 16.55 -10.76 -1.71
C GLY A 2 15.44 -10.05 -2.49
N GLY A 3 15.02 -10.59 -3.64
CA GLY A 3 13.93 -10.02 -4.45
C GLY A 3 12.56 -10.03 -3.76
N VAL A 4 12.26 -11.07 -2.96
CA VAL A 4 10.98 -11.17 -2.22
C VAL A 4 10.91 -10.12 -1.12
N THR A 5 12.00 -9.91 -0.39
CA THR A 5 12.04 -8.89 0.68
C THR A 5 11.93 -7.48 0.12
N LEU A 6 12.60 -7.19 -1.00
CA LEU A 6 12.46 -5.90 -1.67
C LEU A 6 11.06 -5.70 -2.24
N LEU A 7 10.45 -6.72 -2.85
CA LEU A 7 9.07 -6.65 -3.33
C LEU A 7 8.10 -6.37 -2.16
N ALA A 8 8.23 -7.10 -1.05
CA ALA A 8 7.41 -6.92 0.14
C ALA A 8 7.59 -5.53 0.78
N LEU A 9 8.82 -5.02 0.86
CA LEU A 9 9.11 -3.66 1.32
C LEU A 9 8.54 -2.60 0.36
N GLY A 10 8.62 -2.86 -0.95
CA GLY A 10 8.14 -1.96 -2.00
C GLY A 10 6.64 -1.78 -1.94
N ASN A 11 5.93 -2.91 -1.86
CA ASN A 11 4.48 -2.99 -1.73
C ASN A 11 4.00 -2.45 -0.36
N GLY A 12 4.73 -2.77 0.71
CA GLY A 12 4.29 -2.45 2.06
C GLY A 12 4.60 -1.04 2.57
N ALA A 13 5.66 -0.41 2.07
CA ALA A 13 6.07 0.91 2.56
C ALA A 13 4.99 2.01 2.41
N PRO A 14 4.27 2.15 1.28
CA PRO A 14 3.17 3.12 1.15
C PRO A 14 2.12 2.98 2.26
N ASP A 15 1.68 1.76 2.55
CA ASP A 15 0.67 1.46 3.55
C ASP A 15 1.14 1.77 4.98
N VAL A 16 2.43 1.51 5.27
CA VAL A 16 3.03 1.86 6.56
C VAL A 16 3.05 3.39 6.75
N PHE A 17 3.41 4.15 5.72
CA PHE A 17 3.39 5.62 5.82
C PHE A 17 1.97 6.18 5.93
N ALA A 18 1.02 5.65 5.16
CA ALA A 18 -0.38 6.05 5.21
C ALA A 18 -0.99 5.76 6.60
N SER A 19 -0.72 4.58 7.17
CA SER A 19 -1.22 4.21 8.50
C SER A 19 -0.59 5.05 9.62
N LEU A 20 0.71 5.36 9.52
CA LEU A 20 1.39 6.22 10.48
C LEU A 20 0.85 7.67 10.42
N ALA A 21 0.56 8.18 9.21
CA ALA A 21 -0.06 9.48 9.02
C ALA A 21 -1.50 9.51 9.57
N ALA A 22 -2.28 8.44 9.38
CA ALA A 22 -3.62 8.29 9.95
C ALA A 22 -3.61 8.29 11.49
N VAL A 23 -2.61 7.66 12.10
CA VAL A 23 -2.44 7.65 13.57
C VAL A 23 -2.10 9.04 14.09
N ARG A 24 -1.20 9.76 13.42
CA ARG A 24 -0.81 11.13 13.80
C ARG A 24 -1.94 12.15 13.63
N SER A 25 -2.85 11.92 12.69
CA SER A 25 -4.05 12.74 12.49
C SER A 25 -5.22 12.36 13.43
N GLY A 26 -5.03 11.40 14.34
CA GLY A 26 -6.03 10.96 15.30
C GLY A 26 -7.09 10.02 14.72
N GLN A 27 -6.97 9.61 13.45
CA GLN A 27 -7.91 8.72 12.76
C GLN A 27 -7.46 7.25 12.85
N TYR A 28 -7.24 6.75 14.06
CA TYR A 28 -6.76 5.38 14.28
C TYR A 28 -7.75 4.32 13.75
N ARG A 29 -9.06 4.54 13.85
CA ARG A 29 -10.08 3.55 13.43
C ARG A 29 -10.02 3.21 11.94
N THR A 30 -9.86 4.23 11.10
CA THR A 30 -9.79 4.08 9.64
C THR A 30 -8.46 3.45 9.22
N GLY A 31 -7.35 3.85 9.85
CA GLY A 31 -6.03 3.26 9.60
C GLY A 31 -5.94 1.77 9.94
N PHE A 32 -6.47 1.35 11.09
CA PHE A 32 -6.49 -0.06 11.49
C PHE A 32 -7.38 -0.91 10.57
N GLY A 33 -8.58 -0.41 10.27
CA GLY A 33 -9.50 -1.07 9.34
C GLY A 33 -8.88 -1.24 7.95
N ALA A 34 -8.21 -0.21 7.44
CA ALA A 34 -7.58 -0.20 6.13
C ALA A 34 -6.44 -1.22 6.01
N ILE A 35 -5.54 -1.33 7.00
CA ILE A 35 -4.44 -2.33 6.97
C ILE A 35 -5.01 -3.76 6.91
N LEU A 36 -6.08 -4.03 7.66
CA LEU A 36 -6.65 -5.37 7.76
C LEU A 36 -7.45 -5.75 6.52
N SER A 37 -8.24 -4.82 5.98
CA SER A 37 -8.97 -5.04 4.74
C SER A 37 -8.03 -5.13 3.53
N ALA A 38 -6.97 -4.32 3.49
CA ALA A 38 -5.87 -4.44 2.52
C ALA A 38 -5.21 -5.81 2.60
N GLY A 39 -4.86 -6.27 3.82
CA GLY A 39 -4.29 -7.60 4.00
C GLY A 39 -5.22 -8.74 3.59
N THR A 40 -6.51 -8.61 3.85
CA THR A 40 -7.53 -9.57 3.38
C THR A 40 -7.65 -9.55 1.85
N PHE A 41 -7.61 -8.37 1.22
CA PHE A 41 -7.62 -8.23 -0.23
C PHE A 41 -6.39 -8.88 -0.87
N VAL A 42 -5.18 -8.59 -0.39
CA VAL A 42 -3.96 -9.13 -0.98
C VAL A 42 -3.89 -10.64 -0.74
N SER A 43 -4.09 -11.11 0.50
CA SER A 43 -3.96 -12.53 0.84
C SER A 43 -5.06 -13.43 0.26
N ALA A 44 -6.22 -12.88 -0.10
CA ALA A 44 -7.30 -13.63 -0.74
C ALA A 44 -7.43 -13.30 -2.24
N PHE A 45 -7.73 -12.06 -2.61
CA PHE A 45 -8.01 -11.69 -3.99
C PHE A 45 -6.76 -11.73 -4.87
N VAL A 46 -5.64 -11.10 -4.44
CA VAL A 46 -4.41 -11.05 -5.24
C VAL A 46 -3.77 -12.43 -5.34
N VAL A 47 -3.59 -13.13 -4.21
CA VAL A 47 -3.16 -14.54 -4.19
C VAL A 47 -4.05 -15.41 -5.08
N GLY A 48 -5.37 -15.22 -4.98
CA GLY A 48 -6.34 -15.95 -5.77
C GLY A 48 -6.17 -15.72 -7.27
N PHE A 49 -5.97 -14.48 -7.70
CA PHE A 49 -5.76 -14.12 -9.09
C PHE A 49 -4.41 -14.64 -9.63
N VAL A 50 -3.33 -14.51 -8.85
CA VAL A 50 -2.00 -15.07 -9.18
C VAL A 50 -2.10 -16.59 -9.31
N ALA A 51 -2.81 -17.26 -8.42
CA ALA A 51 -3.05 -18.69 -8.50
C ALA A 51 -3.89 -19.08 -9.73
N ILE A 52 -4.96 -18.35 -10.06
CA ILE A 52 -5.77 -18.64 -11.27
C ILE A 52 -4.92 -18.49 -12.53
N TYR A 53 -4.11 -17.43 -12.61
CA TYR A 53 -3.32 -17.12 -13.80
C TYR A 53 -2.13 -18.06 -13.98
N ALA A 54 -1.32 -18.26 -12.92
CA ALA A 54 -0.03 -18.92 -13.04
C ALA A 54 -0.01 -20.38 -12.56
N ALA A 55 -1.01 -20.85 -11.80
CA ALA A 55 -1.00 -22.25 -11.36
C ALA A 55 -1.09 -23.21 -12.55
N PRO A 56 -0.61 -24.46 -12.41
CA PRO A 56 0.10 -24.99 -11.25
C PRO A 56 1.57 -24.56 -11.23
N PHE A 57 2.04 -24.13 -10.06
CA PHE A 57 3.46 -23.89 -9.78
C PHE A 57 3.81 -24.38 -8.37
N ASN A 58 5.10 -24.59 -8.12
CA ASN A 58 5.60 -24.99 -6.82
C ASN A 58 6.11 -23.77 -6.05
N VAL A 59 5.93 -23.79 -4.73
CA VAL A 59 6.48 -22.79 -3.80
C VAL A 59 7.49 -23.45 -2.87
N ASP A 60 8.48 -22.67 -2.43
CA ASP A 60 9.48 -23.16 -1.48
C ASP A 60 8.84 -23.40 -0.10
N PRO A 61 8.91 -24.62 0.47
CA PRO A 61 8.25 -24.96 1.73
C PRO A 61 8.64 -24.06 2.90
N ALA A 62 9.94 -23.80 3.04
CA ALA A 62 10.48 -23.03 4.15
C ALA A 62 10.03 -21.56 4.09
N SER A 63 10.10 -20.95 2.90
CA SER A 63 9.65 -19.56 2.69
C SER A 63 8.16 -19.43 2.94
N PHE A 64 7.36 -20.34 2.38
CA PHE A 64 5.91 -20.29 2.51
C PHE A 64 5.43 -20.50 3.95
N ILE A 65 5.94 -21.51 4.66
CA ILE A 65 5.57 -21.76 6.07
C ILE A 65 5.98 -20.58 6.94
N ARG A 66 7.18 -20.02 6.71
CA ARG A 66 7.66 -18.84 7.42
C ARG A 66 6.71 -17.67 7.20
N ASP A 67 6.46 -17.29 5.95
CA ASP A 67 5.73 -16.06 5.61
C ASP A 67 4.26 -16.15 6.05
N VAL A 68 3.58 -17.28 5.76
CA VAL A 68 2.18 -17.48 6.19
C VAL A 68 2.08 -17.72 7.69
N GLY A 69 3.03 -18.44 8.29
CA GLY A 69 3.06 -18.72 9.73
C GLY A 69 3.26 -17.47 10.57
N PHE A 70 4.23 -16.63 10.22
CA PHE A 70 4.43 -15.34 10.90
C PHE A 70 3.24 -14.41 10.69
N TYR A 71 2.63 -14.41 9.51
CA TYR A 71 1.43 -13.62 9.28
C TYR A 71 0.24 -14.09 10.13
N LEU A 72 0.02 -15.40 10.24
CA LEU A 72 -1.00 -15.99 11.12
C LEU A 72 -0.76 -15.64 12.59
N LEU A 73 0.48 -15.73 13.06
CA LEU A 73 0.83 -15.39 14.44
C LEU A 73 0.63 -13.89 14.72
N GLY A 74 1.03 -13.02 13.80
CA GLY A 74 0.81 -11.58 13.91
C GLY A 74 -0.68 -11.23 13.97
N ALA A 75 -1.45 -11.71 13.00
CA ALA A 75 -2.89 -11.47 12.93
C ALA A 75 -3.64 -12.07 14.12
N GLY A 76 -3.30 -13.29 14.52
CA GLY A 76 -3.89 -13.98 15.66
C GLY A 76 -3.57 -13.31 16.98
N GLY A 77 -2.34 -12.81 17.15
CA GLY A 77 -1.93 -12.06 18.33
C GLY A 77 -2.73 -10.77 18.52
N ILE A 78 -2.96 -10.02 17.44
CA ILE A 78 -3.78 -8.80 17.48
C ILE A 78 -5.24 -9.12 17.76
N ALA A 79 -5.79 -10.16 17.12
CA ALA A 79 -7.15 -10.61 17.37
C ALA A 79 -7.35 -11.05 18.83
N ALA A 80 -6.39 -11.76 19.42
CA ALA A 80 -6.41 -12.17 20.82
C ALA A 80 -6.31 -10.98 21.78
N ALA A 81 -5.44 -10.00 21.49
CA ALA A 81 -5.33 -8.76 22.27
C ALA A 81 -6.63 -7.94 22.22
N GLY A 82 -7.37 -8.00 21.11
CA GLY A 82 -8.71 -7.42 20.98
C GLY A 82 -9.80 -8.14 21.74
N GLY A 83 -9.78 -9.47 21.73
CA GLY A 83 -10.77 -10.31 22.42
C GLY A 83 -10.62 -10.29 23.94
N ALA A 84 -9.41 -10.13 24.48
CA ALA A 84 -9.15 -10.07 25.92
C ALA A 84 -9.64 -8.77 26.61
N GLY A 85 -10.24 -7.85 25.86
CA GLY A 85 -10.88 -6.64 26.37
C GLY A 85 -12.38 -6.76 26.68
N GLY A 86 -12.99 -7.91 26.40
CA GLY A 86 -14.40 -8.16 26.68
C GLY A 86 -14.64 -8.68 28.09
N ASP A 87 -14.73 -7.76 29.06
CA ASP A 87 -15.56 -7.83 30.28
C ASP A 87 -15.23 -6.59 31.14
N ASP A 88 -15.88 -5.46 30.84
CA ASP A 88 -16.43 -4.57 31.86
C ASP A 88 -17.32 -3.51 31.18
N ASP A 89 -18.58 -3.48 31.61
CA ASP A 89 -19.66 -2.60 31.17
C ASP A 89 -19.47 -1.14 31.61
N GLY A 90 -20.01 -0.19 30.83
CA GLY A 90 -20.64 1.01 31.39
C GLY A 90 -20.00 2.38 31.13
N LYS A 91 -20.75 3.20 30.38
CA LYS A 91 -20.89 4.68 30.48
C LYS A 91 -19.66 5.56 30.22
N ASP A 92 -19.52 5.99 28.97
CA ASP A 92 -19.44 7.41 28.59
C ASP A 92 -19.67 7.46 27.06
N GLY A 93 -20.68 8.13 26.50
CA GLY A 93 -21.21 9.42 26.91
C GLY A 93 -20.60 10.57 26.11
N ARG A 94 -20.33 10.39 24.81
CA ARG A 94 -20.34 11.51 23.84
C ARG A 94 -20.42 11.02 22.39
N GLU A 95 -21.67 10.83 21.96
CA GLU A 95 -22.07 11.08 20.58
C GLU A 95 -21.62 12.50 20.18
N MET A 96 -21.08 12.62 18.98
CA MET A 96 -21.05 13.88 18.27
C MET A 96 -21.60 13.61 16.87
N ASP A 97 -22.92 13.57 16.82
CA ASP A 97 -23.69 13.71 15.60
C ASP A 97 -23.49 15.11 15.03
N CYS A 98 -23.37 15.19 13.71
CA CYS A 98 -23.78 16.37 12.98
C CYS A 98 -24.64 15.87 11.80
N GLU A 99 -25.95 15.97 12.00
CA GLU A 99 -27.00 15.66 11.03
C GLU A 99 -26.85 16.44 9.71
N ARG A 100 -27.31 15.85 8.60
CA ARG A 100 -28.51 16.35 7.91
C ARG A 100 -29.10 15.31 6.96
N GLY A 101 -30.33 14.89 7.25
CA GLY A 101 -31.10 13.97 6.43
C GLY A 101 -31.65 14.58 5.13
N GLY A 102 -31.86 13.70 4.15
CA GLY A 102 -32.64 13.95 2.95
C GLY A 102 -33.16 12.63 2.41
N LYS A 103 -34.49 12.44 2.42
CA LYS A 103 -35.17 11.31 1.76
C LYS A 103 -34.80 11.28 0.27
N VAL A 104 -34.32 10.14 -0.24
CA VAL A 104 -34.27 9.91 -1.69
C VAL A 104 -34.99 8.62 -2.05
N VAL A 105 -35.91 8.79 -2.99
CA VAL A 105 -36.76 7.79 -3.62
C VAL A 105 -35.93 6.91 -4.55
N VAL A 106 -36.07 5.60 -4.39
CA VAL A 106 -35.49 4.58 -5.27
C VAL A 106 -36.12 4.68 -6.66
N GLY A 107 -35.32 5.08 -7.64
CA GLY A 107 -35.62 4.96 -9.07
C GLY A 107 -34.75 3.87 -9.68
N SER A 108 -35.37 2.77 -10.10
CA SER A 108 -34.75 1.58 -10.64
C SER A 108 -34.56 1.65 -12.16
N LEU A 109 -33.46 1.03 -12.61
CA LEU A 109 -33.26 0.29 -13.87
C LEU A 109 -32.84 0.98 -15.18
N ALA A 110 -31.66 0.51 -15.62
CA ALA A 110 -31.38 -0.22 -16.87
C ALA A 110 -31.05 0.55 -18.17
N GLY A 111 -29.95 0.10 -18.79
CA GLY A 111 -29.55 0.40 -20.16
C GLY A 111 -28.16 -0.17 -20.47
N GLU A 112 -28.09 -1.46 -20.80
CA GLU A 112 -26.89 -2.15 -21.27
C GLU A 112 -26.52 -1.77 -22.72
N LYS A 113 -25.20 -1.78 -22.97
CA LYS A 113 -24.47 -2.22 -24.20
C LYS A 113 -24.65 -1.46 -25.53
N GLU A 114 -23.55 -0.87 -26.00
CA GLU A 114 -22.85 -1.16 -27.29
C GLU A 114 -21.85 -0.04 -27.61
N HIS A 115 -20.53 -0.20 -27.36
CA HIS A 115 -19.48 0.63 -28.00
C HIS A 115 -18.03 0.13 -27.74
N SER A 116 -17.75 -1.19 -27.80
CA SER A 116 -16.43 -1.72 -27.36
C SER A 116 -15.25 -1.40 -28.30
N GLY A 117 -15.44 -1.20 -29.60
CA GLY A 117 -14.33 -1.06 -30.56
C GLY A 117 -13.69 0.34 -30.66
N CYS A 118 -14.47 1.41 -30.43
CA CYS A 118 -13.97 2.79 -30.50
C CYS A 118 -13.34 3.24 -29.17
N PHE A 119 -13.89 2.75 -28.06
CA PHE A 119 -13.40 3.06 -26.72
C PHE A 119 -12.02 2.47 -26.48
N GLU A 120 -11.75 1.22 -26.90
CA GLU A 120 -10.42 0.62 -26.75
C GLU A 120 -9.33 1.33 -27.57
N ARG A 121 -9.64 1.80 -28.78
CA ARG A 121 -8.70 2.58 -29.60
C ARG A 121 -8.44 3.97 -29.03
N ALA A 122 -9.50 4.65 -28.57
CA ALA A 122 -9.37 5.95 -27.92
C ALA A 122 -8.56 5.83 -26.62
N TYR A 123 -8.86 4.82 -25.80
CA TYR A 123 -8.13 4.50 -24.57
C TYR A 123 -6.66 4.19 -24.84
N GLY A 124 -6.35 3.40 -25.88
CA GLY A 124 -4.96 3.09 -26.26
C GLY A 124 -4.17 4.28 -26.80
N MET A 125 -4.81 5.25 -27.46
CA MET A 125 -4.16 6.52 -27.84
C MET A 125 -3.92 7.41 -26.63
N ILE A 126 -4.92 7.52 -25.74
CA ILE A 126 -4.83 8.34 -24.53
C ILE A 126 -3.77 7.77 -23.58
N SER A 127 -3.67 6.44 -23.41
CA SER A 127 -2.62 5.85 -22.56
C SER A 127 -1.23 6.14 -23.10
N LYS A 128 -0.99 6.00 -24.42
CA LYS A 128 0.32 6.30 -25.01
C LYS A 128 0.71 7.78 -24.89
N VAL A 129 -0.26 8.68 -25.00
CA VAL A 129 -0.01 10.13 -24.83
C VAL A 129 0.33 10.46 -23.37
N TRP A 130 -0.27 9.76 -22.40
CA TRP A 130 0.01 9.92 -20.97
C TRP A 130 1.28 9.19 -20.50
N GLU A 131 1.62 8.07 -21.14
CA GLU A 131 2.83 7.29 -20.84
C GLU A 131 4.10 8.10 -21.09
N PHE A 132 4.13 8.96 -22.11
CA PHE A 132 5.32 9.75 -22.46
C PHE A 132 5.75 10.76 -21.37
N PRO A 133 4.86 11.67 -20.87
CA PRO A 133 5.23 12.59 -19.80
C PRO A 133 5.50 11.87 -18.47
N VAL A 134 4.71 10.85 -18.13
CA VAL A 134 4.91 10.07 -16.89
C VAL A 134 6.23 9.31 -16.93
N SER A 135 6.52 8.60 -18.02
CA SER A 135 7.78 7.87 -18.19
C SER A 135 8.98 8.82 -18.17
N SER A 136 8.84 10.02 -18.76
CA SER A 136 9.90 11.04 -18.73
C SER A 136 10.17 11.55 -17.32
N LEU A 137 9.13 11.85 -16.54
CA LEU A 137 9.25 12.27 -15.14
C LEU A 137 9.86 11.17 -14.25
N LEU A 138 9.44 9.92 -14.43
CA LEU A 138 10.00 8.78 -13.71
C LEU A 138 11.47 8.56 -14.06
N LYS A 139 11.86 8.67 -15.34
CA LYS A 139 13.26 8.56 -15.77
C LYS A 139 14.16 9.70 -15.25
N LEU A 140 13.58 10.87 -14.99
CA LEU A 140 14.27 12.03 -14.42
C LEU A 140 14.52 11.92 -12.91
N THR A 141 13.76 11.08 -12.21
CA THR A 141 13.77 11.00 -10.73
C THR A 141 14.14 9.63 -10.18
N ILE A 142 14.02 8.57 -10.98
CA ILE A 142 14.45 7.20 -10.63
C ILE A 142 15.78 6.91 -11.35
N PRO A 143 16.88 6.68 -10.60
CA PRO A 143 18.14 6.25 -11.16
C PRO A 143 18.01 4.97 -11.98
N GLN A 144 18.49 5.00 -13.21
CA GLN A 144 18.59 3.80 -14.03
C GLN A 144 19.91 3.08 -13.73
N SER A 145 19.84 1.81 -13.35
CA SER A 145 21.00 1.00 -12.96
C SER A 145 21.63 0.22 -14.13
N ALA A 146 20.89 0.01 -15.22
CA ALA A 146 21.34 -0.78 -16.35
C ALA A 146 22.36 -0.01 -17.23
N PRO A 147 23.57 -0.56 -17.50
CA PRO A 147 24.60 0.11 -18.30
C PRO A 147 24.18 0.42 -19.75
N LEU A 148 23.24 -0.36 -20.30
CA LEU A 148 22.74 -0.24 -21.67
C LEU A 148 21.76 0.92 -21.88
N GLU A 149 21.12 1.39 -20.80
CA GLU A 149 20.17 2.52 -20.84
C GLU A 149 20.81 3.83 -20.34
N TRP A 150 22.15 3.84 -20.24
CA TRP A 150 22.89 4.98 -19.70
C TRP A 150 22.69 6.23 -20.55
N ASN A 151 22.21 7.29 -19.92
CA ASN A 151 22.15 8.62 -20.54
C ASN A 151 22.52 9.69 -19.52
N ARG A 152 23.55 10.44 -19.88
CA ARG A 152 24.17 11.53 -19.09
C ARG A 152 23.15 12.48 -18.46
N PHE A 153 22.10 12.83 -19.20
CA PHE A 153 21.13 13.84 -18.79
C PHE A 153 20.26 13.33 -17.64
N TYR A 154 19.80 12.09 -17.74
CA TYR A 154 18.94 11.49 -16.71
C TYR A 154 19.72 11.23 -15.41
N ILE A 155 20.99 10.84 -15.47
CA ILE A 155 21.80 10.64 -14.24
C ILE A 155 22.10 11.96 -13.54
N SER A 156 22.46 13.03 -14.28
CA SER A 156 22.63 14.36 -13.68
C SER A 156 21.32 14.89 -13.09
N ALA A 157 20.19 14.64 -13.76
CA ALA A 157 18.88 15.01 -13.23
C ALA A 157 18.53 14.22 -11.96
N ASN A 158 18.80 12.91 -11.92
CA ASN A 158 18.60 12.06 -10.74
C ASN A 158 19.44 12.55 -9.54
N ILE A 159 20.71 12.91 -9.74
CA ILE A 159 21.57 13.43 -8.67
C ILE A 159 21.03 14.75 -8.09
N ALA A 160 20.41 15.60 -8.94
CA ALA A 160 19.80 16.84 -8.50
C ALA A 160 18.43 16.65 -7.84
N LEU A 161 17.58 15.76 -8.37
CA LEU A 161 16.18 15.63 -8.00
C LEU A 161 15.91 14.58 -6.92
N CYS A 162 16.68 13.50 -6.83
CA CYS A 162 16.47 12.46 -5.81
C CYS A 162 16.56 13.02 -4.37
N PRO A 163 17.56 13.83 -4.00
CA PRO A 163 17.66 14.35 -2.63
C PRO A 163 16.48 15.24 -2.26
N VAL A 164 15.95 15.99 -3.24
CA VAL A 164 14.84 16.92 -3.06
C VAL A 164 13.50 16.18 -2.98
N ALA A 165 13.30 15.16 -3.82
CA ALA A 165 12.13 14.29 -3.76
C ALA A 165 12.08 13.45 -2.47
N LEU A 166 13.22 12.93 -2.01
CA LEU A 166 13.32 12.27 -0.69
C LEU A 166 13.03 13.23 0.45
N LEU A 167 13.42 14.49 0.32
CA LEU A 167 13.13 15.51 1.32
C LEU A 167 11.65 15.83 1.40
N TYR A 168 10.97 15.90 0.24
CA TYR A 168 9.52 16.02 0.17
C TYR A 168 8.82 14.79 0.77
N ALA A 169 9.31 13.58 0.51
CA ALA A 169 8.82 12.35 1.15
C ALA A 169 8.90 12.41 2.69
N CYS A 170 9.99 12.98 3.20
CA CYS A 170 10.25 13.18 4.62
C CYS A 170 9.54 14.40 5.22
N ASN A 171 8.68 15.11 4.49
CA ASN A 171 7.96 16.28 5.01
C ASN A 171 7.10 15.94 6.24
N SER A 172 6.67 14.67 6.37
CA SER A 172 5.97 14.20 7.58
C SER A 172 6.90 14.00 8.80
N PHE A 173 8.22 13.92 8.62
CA PHE A 173 9.21 13.74 9.70
C PHE A 173 9.96 15.04 10.03
N MET A 174 10.24 15.88 9.03
CA MET A 174 10.77 17.23 9.19
C MET A 174 9.93 18.20 8.34
N PRO A 175 9.22 19.17 8.95
CA PRO A 175 8.50 20.16 8.17
C PRO A 175 9.47 20.95 7.28
N LEU A 176 9.10 21.13 6.01
CA LEU A 176 9.88 21.84 4.99
C LEU A 176 10.31 23.27 5.41
N ASP A 177 9.60 23.83 6.38
CA ASP A 177 9.81 25.18 6.92
C ASP A 177 10.78 25.23 8.10
N HIS A 178 11.44 24.13 8.48
CA HIS A 178 12.39 24.16 9.59
C HIS A 178 13.55 25.15 9.27
N PRO A 179 13.67 26.25 10.03
CA PRO A 179 14.71 27.23 9.78
C PRO A 179 16.05 26.66 10.24
N ILE A 180 16.90 26.28 9.29
CA ILE A 180 18.26 25.88 9.64
C ILE A 180 19.09 27.14 9.84
N LEU A 181 19.57 27.34 11.07
CA LEU A 181 20.43 28.45 11.43
C LEU A 181 21.86 28.18 10.93
N PHE A 182 22.16 28.47 9.66
CA PHE A 182 23.54 28.42 9.15
C PHE A 182 24.04 29.83 8.77
N LEU A 183 24.99 30.31 9.59
CA LEU A 183 25.95 31.41 9.41
C LEU A 183 25.49 32.87 9.20
N PHE A 184 24.24 33.18 8.84
CA PHE A 184 23.78 34.58 8.71
C PHE A 184 22.58 34.91 9.62
N PRO A 185 22.66 35.95 10.50
CA PRO A 185 21.64 36.22 11.52
C PRO A 185 20.24 36.60 11.01
N ASN A 186 20.03 36.84 9.71
CA ASN A 186 18.81 37.50 9.19
C ASN A 186 18.24 36.90 7.88
N THR A 187 18.60 35.68 7.48
CA THR A 187 18.04 35.04 6.26
C THR A 187 17.52 33.64 6.55
N HIS A 188 16.20 33.49 6.56
CA HIS A 188 15.51 32.19 6.67
C HIS A 188 15.39 31.58 5.26
N PHE A 189 16.28 30.65 4.90
CA PHE A 189 16.10 29.84 3.69
C PHE A 189 15.42 28.52 4.05
N PRO A 190 14.36 28.11 3.31
CA PRO A 190 13.71 26.83 3.55
C PRO A 190 14.68 25.68 3.23
N LEU A 191 14.54 24.59 3.98
CA LEU A 191 15.46 23.45 3.94
C LEU A 191 15.56 22.83 2.54
N TRP A 192 14.45 22.84 1.78
CA TRP A 192 14.44 22.34 0.40
C TRP A 192 15.42 23.10 -0.49
N PHE A 193 15.58 24.42 -0.29
CA PHE A 193 16.32 25.28 -1.21
C PHE A 193 17.82 25.05 -1.07
N ILE A 194 18.27 24.84 0.17
CA ILE A 194 19.65 24.49 0.49
C ILE A 194 20.00 23.13 -0.10
N VAL A 195 19.13 22.14 0.08
CA VAL A 195 19.35 20.79 -0.47
C VAL A 195 19.30 20.79 -1.99
N PHE A 196 18.34 21.49 -2.62
CA PHE A 196 18.30 21.64 -4.08
C PHE A 196 19.57 22.30 -4.62
N SER A 197 20.06 23.35 -3.97
CA SER A 197 21.28 24.05 -4.39
C SER A 197 22.54 23.18 -4.25
N ALA A 198 22.68 22.48 -3.11
CA ALA A 198 23.78 21.54 -2.88
C ALA A 198 23.74 20.36 -3.87
N SER A 199 22.57 19.76 -4.09
CA SER A 199 22.39 18.64 -5.03
C SER A 199 22.55 19.06 -6.48
N SER A 200 22.11 20.27 -6.86
CA SER A 200 22.32 20.82 -8.20
C SER A 200 23.79 21.13 -8.46
N SER A 201 24.54 21.64 -7.47
CA SER A 201 25.98 21.88 -7.63
C SER A 201 26.76 20.56 -7.79
N LEU A 202 26.38 19.52 -7.05
CA LEU A 202 26.95 18.18 -7.17
C LEU A 202 26.59 17.51 -8.50
N ALA A 203 25.37 17.70 -8.99
CA ALA A 203 24.91 17.20 -10.30
C ALA A 203 25.67 17.84 -11.47
N VAL A 204 25.94 19.14 -11.41
CA VAL A 204 26.74 19.86 -12.42
C VAL A 204 28.19 19.37 -12.40
N LEU A 205 28.76 19.15 -11.22
CA LEU A 205 30.11 18.60 -11.07
C LEU A 205 30.21 17.18 -11.67
N HIS A 206 29.25 16.31 -11.39
CA HIS A 206 29.18 14.96 -11.95
C HIS A 206 28.95 14.98 -13.47
N PHE A 207 28.13 15.89 -14.00
CA PHE A 207 27.94 16.05 -15.45
C PHE A 207 29.23 16.47 -16.18
N ILE A 208 30.12 17.20 -15.51
CA ILE A 208 31.40 17.65 -16.09
C ILE A 208 32.49 16.57 -15.97
N LEU A 209 32.53 15.81 -14.87
CA LEU A 209 33.60 14.85 -14.56
C LEU A 209 33.35 13.44 -15.12
N GLU A 210 32.13 12.91 -15.06
CA GLU A 210 31.82 11.54 -15.47
C GLU A 210 31.41 11.49 -16.96
N LYS A 211 32.34 11.10 -17.84
CA LYS A 211 32.08 10.91 -19.29
C LYS A 211 31.91 9.46 -19.72
N GLU A 212 32.24 8.50 -18.85
CA GLU A 212 32.18 7.08 -19.16
C GLU A 212 31.08 6.38 -18.34
N PRO A 213 30.39 5.37 -18.92
CA PRO A 213 29.41 4.60 -18.18
C PRO A 213 30.08 3.82 -17.04
N PRO A 214 29.44 3.71 -15.85
CA PRO A 214 29.99 2.95 -14.74
C PRO A 214 30.15 1.48 -15.15
N LYS A 215 31.33 0.91 -14.88
CA LYS A 215 31.66 -0.48 -15.27
C LYS A 215 30.92 -1.54 -14.45
N ASN A 216 30.40 -1.17 -13.26
CA ASN A 216 29.67 -2.04 -12.34
C ASN A 216 28.33 -1.42 -11.94
N GLU A 217 27.32 -2.25 -11.76
CA GLU A 217 26.06 -1.85 -11.12
C GLU A 217 26.34 -1.47 -9.66
N GLN A 218 26.20 -0.19 -9.33
CA GLN A 218 26.40 0.29 -7.97
C GLN A 218 25.17 -0.05 -7.13
N ILE A 219 25.34 -0.93 -6.13
CA ILE A 219 24.29 -1.35 -5.21
C ILE A 219 23.60 -0.13 -4.55
N LEU A 220 24.35 0.93 -4.25
CA LEU A 220 23.80 2.17 -3.68
C LEU A 220 22.82 2.87 -4.64
N VAL A 221 23.12 2.90 -5.94
CA VAL A 221 22.24 3.52 -6.95
C VAL A 221 20.96 2.70 -7.12
N VAL A 222 21.06 1.37 -7.10
CA VAL A 222 19.90 0.47 -7.10
C VAL A 222 19.04 0.68 -5.86
N LEU A 223 19.65 0.85 -4.68
CA LEU A 223 18.93 1.12 -3.44
C LEU A 223 18.22 2.47 -3.48
N VAL A 224 18.89 3.53 -3.95
CA VAL A 224 18.26 4.86 -4.13
C VAL A 224 17.12 4.78 -5.16
N ALA A 225 17.29 4.06 -6.26
CA ALA A 225 16.23 3.83 -7.25
C ALA A 225 15.02 3.10 -6.67
N PHE A 226 15.25 2.10 -5.81
CA PHE A 226 14.19 1.41 -5.10
C PHE A 226 13.41 2.36 -4.17
N VAL A 227 14.11 3.14 -3.34
CA VAL A 227 13.45 4.11 -2.43
C VAL A 227 12.67 5.18 -3.22
N MET A 228 13.22 5.68 -4.33
CA MET A 228 12.54 6.64 -5.19
C MET A 228 11.30 6.04 -5.88
N SER A 229 11.36 4.76 -6.27
CA SER A 229 10.21 4.05 -6.84
C SER A 229 9.10 3.91 -5.81
N VAL A 230 9.45 3.52 -4.57
CA VAL A 230 8.51 3.47 -3.45
C VAL A 230 7.86 4.82 -3.20
N PHE A 231 8.63 5.91 -3.19
CA PHE A 231 8.10 7.26 -3.01
C PHE A 231 7.05 7.61 -4.06
N TRP A 232 7.33 7.35 -5.35
CA TRP A 232 6.36 7.62 -6.42
C TRP A 232 5.12 6.74 -6.34
N ILE A 233 5.27 5.46 -5.98
CA ILE A 233 4.14 4.56 -5.73
C ILE A 233 3.27 5.13 -4.61
N SER A 234 3.86 5.56 -3.49
CA SER A 234 3.14 6.18 -2.37
C SER A 234 2.45 7.49 -2.76
N ALA A 235 3.13 8.36 -3.53
CA ALA A 235 2.58 9.64 -3.94
C ALA A 235 1.38 9.45 -4.88
N VAL A 236 1.50 8.56 -5.87
CA VAL A 236 0.40 8.24 -6.79
C VAL A 236 -0.73 7.52 -6.07
N ALA A 237 -0.43 6.60 -5.15
CA ALA A 237 -1.44 5.95 -4.32
C ALA A 237 -2.19 6.96 -3.45
N GLY A 238 -1.49 7.92 -2.83
CA GLY A 238 -2.11 8.99 -2.04
C GLY A 238 -3.09 9.84 -2.86
N GLU A 239 -2.69 10.29 -4.05
CA GLU A 239 -3.58 11.04 -4.95
C GLU A 239 -4.77 10.18 -5.42
N LEU A 240 -4.55 8.89 -5.69
CA LEU A 240 -5.60 7.95 -6.05
C LEU A 240 -6.62 7.81 -4.90
N LEU A 241 -6.17 7.65 -3.66
CA LEU A 241 -7.05 7.54 -2.49
C LEU A 241 -7.85 8.82 -2.27
N ASN A 242 -7.22 9.99 -2.39
CA ASN A 242 -7.91 11.29 -2.29
C ASN A 242 -9.02 11.40 -3.35
N CYS A 243 -8.74 10.93 -4.58
CA CYS A 243 -9.73 10.89 -5.65
C CYS A 243 -10.85 9.88 -5.35
N LEU A 244 -10.53 8.69 -4.84
CA LEU A 244 -11.50 7.66 -4.47
C LEU A 244 -12.39 8.11 -3.31
N GLU A 245 -11.83 8.81 -2.32
CA GLU A 245 -12.57 9.43 -1.23
C GLU A 245 -13.53 10.49 -1.76
N ALA A 246 -13.07 11.40 -2.62
CA ALA A 246 -13.92 12.41 -3.24
C ALA A 246 -15.08 11.80 -4.05
N VAL A 247 -14.81 10.74 -4.83
CA VAL A 247 -15.86 10.01 -5.57
C VAL A 247 -16.83 9.31 -4.62
N GLY A 248 -16.35 8.68 -3.55
CA GLY A 248 -17.23 7.98 -2.62
C GLY A 248 -18.09 8.95 -1.79
N ILE A 249 -17.59 10.14 -1.47
CA ILE A 249 -18.40 11.24 -0.90
C ILE A 249 -19.46 11.70 -1.91
N LEU A 250 -19.10 11.85 -3.19
CA LEU A 250 -20.03 12.24 -4.24
C LEU A 250 -21.14 11.20 -4.48
N LEU A 251 -20.82 9.91 -4.32
CA LEU A 251 -21.78 8.79 -4.43
C LEU A 251 -22.60 8.58 -3.14
N GLU A 252 -22.47 9.46 -2.15
CA GLU A 252 -23.12 9.37 -0.83
C GLU A 252 -22.90 8.00 -0.14
N VAL A 253 -21.75 7.37 -0.40
CA VAL A 253 -21.38 6.10 0.23
C VAL A 253 -21.00 6.38 1.68
N PRO A 254 -21.54 5.63 2.67
CA PRO A 254 -21.16 5.78 4.07
C PRO A 254 -19.63 5.75 4.27
N PRO A 255 -19.04 6.66 5.06
CA PRO A 255 -17.59 6.71 5.28
C PRO A 255 -17.00 5.39 5.79
N SER A 256 -17.79 4.62 6.54
CA SER A 256 -17.45 3.27 7.01
C SER A 256 -17.28 2.27 5.85
N LEU A 257 -18.13 2.34 4.82
CA LEU A 257 -18.03 1.50 3.62
C LEU A 257 -16.87 1.91 2.73
N LEU A 258 -16.70 3.22 2.56
CA LEU A 258 -15.63 3.81 1.75
C LEU A 258 -14.26 3.36 2.27
N GLY A 259 -14.04 3.41 3.59
CA GLY A 259 -12.79 2.98 4.22
C GLY A 259 -12.52 1.47 4.19
N LEU A 260 -13.57 0.64 4.32
CA LEU A 260 -13.42 -0.82 4.37
C LEU A 260 -13.29 -1.47 2.99
N THR A 261 -13.79 -0.83 1.94
CA THR A 261 -13.84 -1.41 0.59
C THR A 261 -13.02 -0.60 -0.41
N VAL A 262 -13.44 0.63 -0.73
CA VAL A 262 -12.86 1.43 -1.81
C VAL A 262 -11.43 1.87 -1.49
N LEU A 263 -11.17 2.36 -0.28
CA LEU A 263 -9.82 2.75 0.13
C LEU A 263 -8.91 1.53 0.33
N ALA A 264 -9.47 0.41 0.78
CA ALA A 264 -8.73 -0.86 0.91
C ALA A 264 -8.25 -1.37 -0.46
N TRP A 265 -9.12 -1.30 -1.48
CA TRP A 265 -8.75 -1.59 -2.87
C TRP A 265 -7.75 -0.58 -3.41
N GLY A 266 -7.96 0.72 -3.15
CA GLY A 266 -7.09 1.80 -3.60
C GLY A 266 -5.65 1.65 -3.11
N ASN A 267 -5.47 1.24 -1.86
CA ASN A 267 -4.14 1.00 -1.28
C ASN A 267 -3.44 -0.20 -1.93
N SER A 268 -4.14 -1.33 -2.06
CA SER A 268 -3.52 -2.58 -2.51
C SER A 268 -3.67 -2.86 -4.01
N VAL A 269 -4.21 -1.94 -4.82
CA VAL A 269 -4.24 -2.09 -6.28
C VAL A 269 -2.82 -2.14 -6.86
N GLY A 270 -1.88 -1.42 -6.25
CA GLY A 270 -0.46 -1.47 -6.59
C GLY A 270 0.10 -2.88 -6.41
N ASP A 271 -0.22 -3.53 -5.29
CA ASP A 271 0.19 -4.91 -4.99
C ASP A 271 -0.35 -5.88 -6.03
N LEU A 272 -1.64 -5.77 -6.36
CA LEU A 272 -2.26 -6.58 -7.41
C LEU A 272 -1.51 -6.46 -8.74
N VAL A 273 -1.24 -5.22 -9.18
CA VAL A 273 -0.55 -4.97 -10.45
C VAL A 273 0.89 -5.50 -10.42
N ALA A 274 1.62 -5.26 -9.33
CA ALA A 274 3.00 -5.69 -9.15
C ALA A 274 3.12 -7.22 -9.11
N ASP A 275 2.33 -7.89 -8.28
CA ASP A 275 2.38 -9.35 -8.12
C ASP A 275 1.92 -10.08 -9.39
N VAL A 276 0.90 -9.54 -10.08
CA VAL A 276 0.46 -10.09 -11.39
C VAL A 276 1.53 -9.86 -12.46
N ALA A 277 2.21 -8.71 -12.47
CA ALA A 277 3.32 -8.46 -13.39
C ALA A 277 4.49 -9.42 -13.15
N VAL A 278 4.87 -9.68 -11.89
CA VAL A 278 5.91 -10.66 -11.53
C VAL A 278 5.51 -12.09 -11.90
N ALA A 279 4.24 -12.45 -11.70
CA ALA A 279 3.71 -13.74 -12.14
C ALA A 279 3.75 -13.88 -13.68
N LYS A 280 3.39 -12.82 -14.41
CA LYS A 280 3.48 -12.75 -15.89
C LYS A 280 4.91 -12.84 -16.40
N ALA A 281 5.88 -12.33 -15.65
CA ALA A 281 7.31 -12.45 -15.95
C ALA A 281 7.87 -13.87 -15.70
N GLY A 282 7.03 -14.84 -15.33
CA GLY A 282 7.43 -16.23 -15.12
C GLY A 282 7.95 -16.52 -13.71
N GLN A 283 7.73 -15.62 -12.74
CA GLN A 283 8.16 -15.78 -11.34
C GLN A 283 6.97 -15.85 -10.35
N PRO A 284 5.99 -16.76 -10.54
CA PRO A 284 4.78 -16.79 -9.72
C PRO A 284 5.03 -17.18 -8.25
N ALA A 285 6.07 -17.96 -7.96
CA ALA A 285 6.46 -18.27 -6.59
C ALA A 285 6.94 -17.03 -5.83
N MET A 286 7.60 -16.09 -6.53
CA MET A 286 8.02 -14.81 -5.95
C MET A 286 6.81 -13.90 -5.73
N ALA A 287 5.89 -13.81 -6.70
CA ALA A 287 4.64 -13.06 -6.57
C ALA A 287 3.83 -13.54 -5.36
N MET A 288 3.62 -14.85 -5.21
CA MET A 288 2.94 -15.41 -4.03
C MET A 288 3.61 -15.06 -2.71
N ALA A 289 4.94 -15.10 -2.65
CA ALA A 289 5.66 -14.72 -1.45
C ALA A 289 5.48 -13.21 -1.16
N GLY A 290 5.45 -12.37 -2.20
CA GLY A 290 5.11 -10.95 -2.11
C GLY A 290 3.72 -10.71 -1.51
N CYS A 291 2.71 -11.45 -2.00
CA CYS A 291 1.33 -11.33 -1.53
C CYS A 291 1.14 -11.66 -0.03
N PHE A 292 2.00 -12.48 0.57
CA PHE A 292 1.94 -12.75 2.01
C PHE A 292 2.88 -11.84 2.81
N ALA A 293 4.09 -11.62 2.31
CA ALA A 293 5.11 -10.88 3.02
C ALA A 293 4.81 -9.37 3.11
N GLY A 294 4.20 -8.76 2.09
CA GLY A 294 3.82 -7.34 2.09
C GLY A 294 2.79 -7.01 3.17
N PRO A 295 1.60 -7.64 3.15
CA PRO A 295 0.60 -7.44 4.19
C PRO A 295 1.05 -7.81 5.60
N MET A 296 1.87 -8.86 5.73
CA MET A 296 2.50 -9.24 7.00
C MET A 296 3.41 -8.10 7.52
N PHE A 297 4.22 -7.51 6.65
CA PHE A 297 5.08 -6.38 7.00
C PHE A 297 4.24 -5.16 7.42
N ASN A 298 3.15 -4.85 6.70
CA ASN A 298 2.27 -3.72 7.03
C ASN A 298 1.60 -3.89 8.39
N MET A 299 1.19 -5.13 8.69
CA MET A 299 0.63 -5.46 9.99
C MET A 299 1.67 -5.37 11.11
N LEU A 300 2.86 -5.93 10.93
CA LEU A 300 3.89 -5.94 11.98
C LEU A 300 4.51 -4.55 12.22
N VAL A 301 4.86 -3.85 11.15
CA VAL A 301 5.56 -2.55 11.24
C VAL A 301 4.56 -1.40 11.25
N GLY A 302 3.59 -1.37 10.34
CA GLY A 302 2.59 -0.30 10.30
C GLY A 302 1.70 -0.31 11.53
N LEU A 303 0.93 -1.39 11.74
CA LEU A 303 0.06 -1.50 12.91
C LEU A 303 0.84 -1.56 14.23
N GLY A 304 1.96 -2.30 14.25
CA GLY A 304 2.79 -2.42 15.46
C GLY A 304 3.39 -1.08 15.91
N SER A 305 3.95 -0.29 14.98
CA SER A 305 4.46 1.04 15.33
C SER A 305 3.34 2.01 15.73
N ALA A 306 2.19 1.95 15.05
CA ALA A 306 1.00 2.71 15.41
C ALA A 306 0.53 2.41 16.85
N LEU A 307 0.46 1.13 17.23
CA LEU A 307 0.11 0.71 18.58
C LEU A 307 1.14 1.16 19.63
N VAL A 308 2.43 1.12 19.31
CA VAL A 308 3.50 1.60 20.20
C VAL A 308 3.34 3.10 20.45
N ILE A 309 3.08 3.90 19.42
CA ILE A 309 2.88 5.36 19.54
C ILE A 309 1.64 5.64 20.40
N LEU A 310 0.50 5.01 20.09
CA LEU A 310 -0.74 5.18 20.85
C LEU A 310 -0.59 4.79 22.33
N THR A 311 0.17 3.72 22.61
CA THR A 311 0.43 3.28 23.98
C THR A 311 1.39 4.21 24.71
N ALA A 312 2.38 4.78 24.02
CA ALA A 312 3.32 5.74 24.58
C ALA A 312 2.61 7.04 24.99
N ASP A 313 1.67 7.52 24.18
CA ASP A 313 0.92 8.76 24.45
C ASP A 313 -0.07 8.62 25.61
N VAL A 314 -0.59 7.42 25.85
CA VAL A 314 -1.61 7.13 26.88
C VAL A 314 -1.01 6.54 28.16
N TYR A 315 0.31 6.31 28.18
CA TYR A 315 1.03 5.81 29.36
C TYR A 315 0.83 6.72 30.58
N PRO A 316 0.48 6.19 31.77
CA PRO A 316 0.56 4.79 32.22
C PRO A 316 -0.74 3.98 32.10
N LYS A 317 -1.79 4.47 31.44
CA LYS A 317 -3.05 3.72 31.29
C LYS A 317 -2.96 2.73 30.14
N ALA A 318 -3.47 1.52 30.32
CA ALA A 318 -3.58 0.54 29.24
C ALA A 318 -4.58 1.05 28.19
N TYR A 319 -4.13 1.23 26.95
CA TYR A 319 -5.01 1.62 25.85
C TYR A 319 -5.94 0.44 25.51
N ARG A 320 -7.25 0.60 25.70
CA ARG A 320 -8.24 -0.42 25.35
C ARG A 320 -8.54 -0.33 23.85
N LEU A 321 -8.23 -1.39 23.12
CA LEU A 321 -8.49 -1.50 21.68
C LEU A 321 -9.99 -1.76 21.46
N HIS A 322 -10.75 -0.70 21.20
CA HIS A 322 -12.16 -0.81 20.84
C HIS A 322 -12.30 -1.23 19.36
N PHE A 323 -12.38 -2.54 19.14
CA PHE A 323 -12.64 -3.07 17.80
C PHE A 323 -14.11 -2.97 17.44
N HIS A 324 -14.38 -2.30 16.32
CA HIS A 324 -15.70 -2.35 15.68
C HIS A 324 -15.95 -3.73 15.07
N ILE A 325 -17.21 -4.12 14.97
CA ILE A 325 -17.65 -5.42 14.44
C ILE A 325 -17.01 -5.71 13.07
N SER A 326 -16.92 -4.70 12.20
CA SER A 326 -16.32 -4.82 10.86
C SER A 326 -14.84 -5.23 10.88
N ILE A 327 -14.08 -4.76 11.88
CA ILE A 327 -12.66 -5.10 12.02
C ILE A 327 -12.50 -6.55 12.47
N VAL A 328 -13.34 -7.01 13.41
CA VAL A 328 -13.35 -8.40 13.87
C VAL A 328 -13.64 -9.35 12.71
N ILE A 329 -14.58 -8.98 11.84
CA ILE A 329 -14.92 -9.78 10.65
C ILE A 329 -13.73 -9.85 9.68
N ALA A 330 -13.06 -8.72 9.41
CA ALA A 330 -11.85 -8.72 8.60
C ALA A 330 -10.77 -9.67 9.18
N PHE A 331 -10.55 -9.66 10.50
CA PHE A 331 -9.65 -10.62 11.16
C PHE A 331 -10.06 -12.08 10.95
N VAL A 332 -11.34 -12.41 11.15
CA VAL A 332 -11.83 -13.79 11.00
C VAL A 332 -11.62 -14.28 9.57
N PHE A 333 -11.98 -13.48 8.57
CA PHE A 333 -11.80 -13.84 7.16
C PHE A 333 -10.34 -13.94 6.76
N LEU A 334 -9.49 -13.02 7.23
CA LEU A 334 -8.05 -13.05 7.01
C LEU A 334 -7.43 -14.32 7.62
N LEU A 335 -7.73 -14.63 8.88
CA LEU A 335 -7.23 -15.83 9.55
C LEU A 335 -7.72 -17.11 8.86
N PHE A 336 -8.98 -17.14 8.44
CA PHE A 336 -9.54 -18.27 7.69
C PHE A 336 -8.85 -18.45 6.33
N GLY A 337 -8.61 -17.36 5.59
CA GLY A 337 -7.89 -17.38 4.31
C GLY A 337 -6.44 -17.82 4.43
N LEU A 338 -5.72 -17.32 5.45
CA LEU A 338 -4.34 -17.70 5.74
C LEU A 338 -4.23 -19.16 6.19
N MET A 339 -5.09 -19.60 7.10
CA MET A 339 -5.10 -20.96 7.60
C MET A 339 -5.50 -21.95 6.51
N GLY A 340 -6.49 -21.61 5.68
CA GLY A 340 -6.86 -22.37 4.49
C GLY A 340 -5.71 -22.47 3.49
N SER A 341 -5.00 -21.37 3.25
CA SER A 341 -3.84 -21.36 2.34
C SER A 341 -2.71 -22.24 2.87
N LEU A 342 -2.40 -22.15 4.17
CA LEU A 342 -1.41 -23.00 4.82
C LEU A 342 -1.80 -24.47 4.70
N LEU A 343 -3.05 -24.82 4.98
CA LEU A 343 -3.56 -26.20 4.94
C LEU A 343 -3.53 -26.78 3.53
N VAL A 344 -4.14 -26.09 2.56
CA VAL A 344 -4.32 -26.60 1.18
C VAL A 344 -2.98 -26.69 0.45
N ILE A 345 -2.09 -25.71 0.62
CA ILE A 345 -0.78 -25.72 -0.03
C ILE A 345 0.13 -26.77 0.60
N THR A 346 0.09 -26.95 1.93
CA THR A 346 0.85 -28.02 2.61
C THR A 346 0.33 -29.40 2.22
N TRP A 347 -0.99 -29.59 2.15
CA TRP A 347 -1.62 -30.84 1.71
C TRP A 347 -1.27 -31.18 0.26
N SER A 348 -1.19 -30.16 -0.60
CA SER A 348 -0.83 -30.28 -2.01
C SER A 348 0.69 -30.43 -2.24
N ARG A 349 1.47 -30.77 -1.20
CA ARG A 349 2.94 -30.89 -1.23
C ARG A 349 3.62 -29.65 -1.82
N PHE A 350 3.19 -28.46 -1.37
CA PHE A 350 3.71 -27.15 -1.80
C PHE A 350 3.51 -26.84 -3.30
N ARG A 351 2.54 -27.49 -3.93
CA ARG A 351 2.05 -27.13 -5.26
C ARG A 351 0.75 -26.37 -5.13
N VAL A 352 0.67 -25.18 -5.72
CA VAL A 352 -0.55 -24.35 -5.69
C VAL A 352 -1.52 -24.83 -6.77
N PRO A 353 -2.72 -25.36 -6.42
CA PRO A 353 -3.69 -25.79 -7.41
C PRO A 353 -4.56 -24.62 -7.92
N ARG A 354 -4.95 -24.64 -9.20
CA ARG A 354 -5.83 -23.60 -9.79
C ARG A 354 -7.16 -23.42 -9.06
N PHE A 355 -7.75 -24.53 -8.59
CA PHE A 355 -9.01 -24.51 -7.83
C PHE A 355 -8.91 -23.67 -6.55
N TRP A 356 -7.75 -23.67 -5.88
CA TRP A 356 -7.56 -22.87 -4.67
C TRP A 356 -7.67 -21.37 -4.96
N GLY A 357 -7.21 -20.92 -6.14
CA GLY A 357 -7.35 -19.53 -6.55
C GLY A 357 -8.81 -19.08 -6.65
N PHE A 358 -9.69 -19.92 -7.24
CA PHE A 358 -11.13 -19.64 -7.27
C PHE A 358 -11.76 -19.62 -5.88
N CYS A 359 -11.32 -20.52 -4.98
CA CYS A 359 -11.78 -20.54 -3.59
C CYS A 359 -11.43 -19.25 -2.84
N LEU A 360 -10.21 -18.74 -3.01
CA LEU A 360 -9.76 -17.50 -2.37
C LEU A 360 -10.49 -16.26 -2.90
N VAL A 361 -10.67 -16.15 -4.23
CA VAL A 361 -11.46 -15.06 -4.82
C VAL A 361 -12.91 -15.12 -4.34
N GLY A 362 -13.52 -16.33 -4.27
CA GLY A 362 -14.87 -16.52 -3.74
C GLY A 362 -14.99 -16.11 -2.27
N LEU A 363 -14.00 -16.48 -1.44
CA LEU A 363 -13.91 -16.06 -0.04
C LEU A 363 -13.86 -14.54 0.08
N TYR A 364 -13.07 -13.87 -0.76
CA TYR A 364 -12.99 -12.41 -0.76
C TYR A 364 -14.31 -11.74 -1.17
N VAL A 365 -14.97 -12.22 -2.23
CA VAL A 365 -16.28 -11.72 -2.66
C VAL A 365 -17.31 -11.89 -1.55
N PHE A 366 -17.30 -13.03 -0.86
CA PHE A 366 -18.18 -13.27 0.28
C PHE A 366 -17.87 -12.32 1.45
N PHE A 367 -16.60 -12.08 1.77
CA PHE A 367 -16.19 -11.09 2.77
C PHE A 367 -16.71 -9.68 2.44
N VAL A 368 -16.58 -9.24 1.18
CA VAL A 368 -17.09 -7.94 0.73
C VAL A 368 -18.62 -7.89 0.87
N ALA A 369 -19.33 -8.94 0.46
CA ALA A 369 -20.79 -9.01 0.59
C ALA A 369 -21.26 -8.92 2.04
N VAL A 370 -20.63 -9.67 2.96
CA VAL A 370 -20.93 -9.61 4.40
C VAL A 370 -20.66 -8.22 4.96
N SER A 371 -19.53 -7.62 4.58
CA SER A 371 -19.15 -6.26 5.03
C SER A 371 -20.13 -5.21 4.53
N LEU A 372 -20.60 -5.32 3.29
CA LEU A 372 -21.62 -4.45 2.70
C LEU A 372 -22.95 -4.55 3.45
N VAL A 373 -23.42 -5.79 3.71
CA VAL A 373 -24.68 -6.03 4.42
C VAL A 373 -24.64 -5.41 5.82
N ILE A 374 -23.55 -5.61 6.56
CA ILE A 374 -23.43 -5.07 7.92
C ILE A 374 -23.41 -3.55 7.93
N ALA A 375 -22.70 -2.95 6.98
CA ALA A 375 -22.67 -1.50 6.91
C ALA A 375 -24.02 -0.90 6.49
N MET A 376 -24.80 -1.60 5.66
CA MET A 376 -26.19 -1.22 5.36
C MET A 376 -27.10 -1.26 6.61
N PHE A 377 -26.84 -2.16 7.55
CA PHE A 377 -27.61 -2.25 8.80
C PHE A 377 -27.07 -1.37 9.92
N SER A 378 -25.88 -0.81 9.76
CA SER A 378 -25.19 0.02 10.77
C SER A 378 -25.22 1.52 10.45
N GLY A 379 -25.76 1.91 9.29
CA GLY A 379 -26.06 3.30 8.92
C GLY A 379 -27.54 3.59 9.04
#